data_AF-A0A1J5RGP7-F1
#
_entry.id   AF-A0A1J5RGP7-F1
#
_cell.length_a   1.000
_cell.length_b   1.000
_cell.length_c   1.000
_cell.angle_alpha   90.00
_cell.angle_beta   90.00
_cell.angle_gamma   90.00
#
_symmetry.space_group_name_H-M   'P 1'
#
loop_
_entity.id
_entity.type
_entity.pdbx_description
1 polymer ?
#
loop_
_entity_poly.entity_id
_entity_poly.type
_entity_poly.pdbx_seq_one_letter_code
_entity_poly.pdbx_strand_id
1 'polypeptide(L)'
;MRKTAKDMNQLIRVNQWGVDERQRELGVLISREEELIGQGHALDQELAREQAIAAEDPTTAGFLYGGFALRYRQRKEQLRQMLHGIRVEIEAARERLAEAYRQLKVYEEVQKGRARREAQEEAQRERQVMDEIGMTQFRRRRAREAEEK
;
A
#
# COMPACT_ATOMS: atom_id res chain seq x y z
N MET A 1 23.67 21.13 -6.69
CA MET A 1 22.53 20.60 -5.89
C MET A 1 21.36 20.06 -6.73
N ARG A 2 21.00 20.66 -7.88
CA ARG A 2 19.86 20.20 -8.72
C ARG A 2 19.89 18.72 -9.17
N LYS A 3 21.07 18.16 -9.48
CA LYS A 3 21.22 16.76 -9.91
C LYS A 3 20.81 15.77 -8.80
N THR A 4 21.30 16.00 -7.58
CA THR A 4 21.04 15.15 -6.41
C THR A 4 19.58 15.20 -5.93
N ALA A 5 18.89 16.33 -6.12
CA ALA A 5 17.45 16.42 -5.83
C ALA A 5 16.61 15.67 -6.86
N LYS A 6 16.97 15.77 -8.15
CA LYS A 6 16.32 15.00 -9.23
C LYS A 6 16.48 13.49 -9.04
N ASP A 7 17.67 13.05 -8.63
CA ASP A 7 17.97 11.64 -8.36
C ASP A 7 17.13 11.12 -7.16
N MET A 8 16.94 11.92 -6.10
CA MET A 8 16.09 11.54 -4.95
C MET A 8 14.61 11.41 -5.34
N ASN A 9 14.09 12.33 -6.14
CA ASN A 9 12.70 12.26 -6.61
C ASN A 9 12.45 11.02 -7.48
N GLN A 10 13.45 10.60 -8.24
CA GLN A 10 13.40 9.35 -9.01
C GLN A 10 13.36 8.13 -8.08
N LEU A 11 14.20 8.10 -7.03
CA LEU A 11 14.16 7.03 -6.03
C LEU A 11 12.80 6.93 -5.34
N ILE A 12 12.20 8.04 -4.95
CA ILE A 12 10.85 8.06 -4.36
C ILE A 12 9.84 7.45 -5.33
N ARG A 13 9.88 7.83 -6.61
CA ARG A 13 8.98 7.29 -7.64
C ARG A 13 9.14 5.78 -7.82
N VAL A 14 10.39 5.29 -7.84
CA VAL A 14 10.65 3.84 -7.92
C VAL A 14 10.08 3.11 -6.70
N ASN A 15 10.20 3.67 -5.50
CA ASN A 15 9.62 3.09 -4.30
C ASN A 15 8.08 3.13 -4.30
N GLN A 16 7.47 4.20 -4.82
CA GLN A 16 6.02 4.29 -5.02
C GLN A 16 5.52 3.17 -5.94
N TRP A 17 6.18 2.96 -7.08
CA TRP A 17 5.85 1.83 -7.95
C TRP A 17 6.02 0.47 -7.26
N GLY A 18 7.03 0.34 -6.40
CA GLY A 18 7.20 -0.86 -5.57
C GLY A 18 6.02 -1.08 -4.61
N VAL A 19 5.46 -0.02 -4.03
CA VAL A 19 4.24 -0.11 -3.20
C VAL A 19 3.05 -0.52 -4.06
N ASP A 20 2.83 0.14 -5.19
CA ASP A 20 1.70 -0.13 -6.09
C ASP A 20 1.71 -1.58 -6.59
N GLU A 21 2.89 -2.12 -6.93
CA GLU A 21 3.05 -3.52 -7.33
C GLU A 21 2.66 -4.46 -6.18
N ARG A 22 3.08 -4.18 -4.95
CA ARG A 22 2.73 -5.00 -3.78
C ARG A 22 1.24 -4.92 -3.43
N GLN A 23 0.61 -3.78 -3.64
CA GLN A 23 -0.85 -3.66 -3.52
C GLN A 23 -1.56 -4.54 -4.57
N ARG A 24 -1.07 -4.54 -5.80
CA ARG A 24 -1.61 -5.36 -6.88
C ARG A 24 -1.46 -6.86 -6.57
N GLU A 25 -0.27 -7.29 -6.14
CA GLU A 25 -0.01 -8.66 -5.68
C GLU A 25 -1.00 -9.08 -4.58
N LEU A 26 -1.17 -8.24 -3.55
CA LEU A 26 -2.11 -8.49 -2.47
C LEU A 26 -3.56 -8.57 -2.97
N GLY A 27 -3.95 -7.69 -3.88
CA GLY A 27 -5.28 -7.70 -4.49
C GLY A 27 -5.57 -9.01 -5.23
N VAL A 28 -4.62 -9.52 -6.00
CA VAL A 28 -4.76 -10.82 -6.70
C VAL A 28 -4.99 -11.97 -5.71
N LEU A 29 -4.26 -11.98 -4.59
CA LEU A 29 -4.43 -13.01 -3.55
C LEU A 29 -5.80 -12.93 -2.87
N ILE A 30 -6.27 -11.72 -2.54
CA ILE A 30 -7.59 -11.50 -1.95
C ILE A 30 -8.70 -11.96 -2.91
N SER A 31 -8.63 -11.58 -4.20
CA SER A 31 -9.63 -12.02 -5.18
C SER A 31 -9.66 -13.55 -5.32
N ARG A 32 -8.52 -14.21 -5.23
CA ARG A 32 -8.45 -15.68 -5.26
C ARG A 32 -9.00 -16.31 -3.98
N GLU A 33 -8.83 -15.68 -2.81
CA GLU A 33 -9.50 -16.11 -1.58
C GLU A 33 -11.03 -16.03 -1.73
N GLU A 34 -11.53 -14.90 -2.23
CA GLU A 34 -12.97 -14.68 -2.49
C GLU A 34 -13.54 -15.73 -3.44
N GLU A 35 -12.80 -16.08 -4.50
CA GLU A 35 -13.20 -17.15 -5.43
C GLU A 35 -13.33 -18.51 -4.70
N LEU A 36 -12.36 -18.87 -3.86
CA LEU A 36 -12.41 -20.13 -3.08
C LEU A 36 -13.57 -20.15 -2.09
N ILE A 37 -13.87 -19.02 -1.44
CA ILE A 37 -15.05 -18.86 -0.58
C ILE A 37 -16.32 -19.07 -1.40
N GLY A 38 -16.42 -18.44 -2.58
CA GLY A 38 -17.54 -18.61 -3.51
C GLY A 38 -17.74 -20.06 -3.94
N GLN A 39 -16.67 -20.76 -4.31
CA GLN A 39 -16.70 -22.19 -4.63
C GLN A 39 -17.20 -23.02 -3.43
N GLY A 40 -16.79 -22.67 -2.21
CA GLY A 40 -17.27 -23.30 -0.99
C GLY A 40 -18.77 -23.14 -0.76
N HIS A 41 -19.33 -21.95 -1.04
CA HIS A 41 -20.76 -21.70 -0.95
C HIS A 41 -21.56 -22.43 -2.03
N ALA A 42 -21.06 -22.46 -3.27
CA ALA A 42 -21.69 -23.21 -4.34
C ALA A 42 -21.77 -24.71 -4.00
N LEU A 43 -20.68 -25.26 -3.46
CA LEU A 43 -20.63 -26.66 -3.02
C LEU A 43 -21.64 -26.97 -1.89
N ASP A 44 -21.85 -26.03 -0.97
CA ASP A 44 -22.85 -26.19 0.11
C ASP A 44 -24.29 -26.15 -0.43
N GLN A 45 -24.55 -25.32 -1.45
CA GLN A 45 -25.86 -25.29 -2.13
C GLN A 45 -26.12 -26.59 -2.90
N GLU A 46 -25.11 -27.13 -3.58
CA GLU A 46 -25.19 -28.43 -4.25
C GLU A 46 -25.54 -29.55 -3.25
N LEU A 47 -24.88 -29.57 -2.08
CA LEU A 47 -25.19 -30.53 -1.02
C LEU A 47 -26.65 -30.44 -0.56
N ALA A 48 -27.15 -29.23 -0.32
CA ALA A 48 -28.52 -29.03 0.14
C ALA A 48 -29.56 -29.52 -0.90
N ARG A 49 -29.28 -29.32 -2.19
CA ARG A 49 -30.12 -29.84 -3.28
C ARG A 49 -30.10 -31.37 -3.31
N GLU A 50 -28.92 -31.97 -3.23
CA GLU A 50 -28.78 -33.43 -3.24
C GLU A 50 -29.48 -34.06 -2.03
N GLN A 51 -29.39 -33.43 -0.85
CA GLN A 51 -30.11 -33.87 0.34
C GLN A 51 -31.63 -33.86 0.17
N ALA A 52 -32.17 -32.82 -0.48
CA ALA A 52 -33.60 -32.74 -0.77
C ALA A 52 -34.04 -33.87 -1.72
N ILE A 53 -33.28 -34.10 -2.80
CA ILE A 53 -33.56 -35.18 -3.77
C ILE A 53 -33.51 -36.56 -3.09
N ALA A 54 -32.49 -36.79 -2.25
CA ALA A 54 -32.35 -38.04 -1.49
C ALA A 54 -33.49 -38.26 -0.48
N ALA A 55 -34.07 -37.18 0.07
CA ALA A 55 -35.21 -37.24 0.96
C ALA A 55 -36.54 -37.53 0.22
N GLU A 56 -36.68 -37.05 -1.02
CA GLU A 56 -37.84 -37.29 -1.87
C GLU A 56 -37.88 -38.73 -2.44
N ASP A 57 -36.73 -39.33 -2.76
CA ASP A 57 -36.61 -40.75 -3.14
C ASP A 57 -35.59 -41.50 -2.25
N PRO A 58 -36.00 -41.98 -1.07
CA PRO A 58 -35.10 -42.66 -0.15
C PRO A 58 -34.55 -44.00 -0.67
N THR A 59 -35.27 -44.66 -1.57
CA THR A 59 -34.95 -46.00 -2.07
C THR A 59 -33.86 -46.00 -3.12
N THR A 60 -33.88 -45.04 -4.06
CA THR A 60 -32.89 -44.97 -5.14
C THR A 60 -31.90 -43.85 -4.88
N ALA A 61 -32.38 -42.60 -4.78
CA ALA A 61 -31.52 -41.44 -4.59
C ALA A 61 -30.87 -41.44 -3.19
N GLY A 62 -31.61 -41.83 -2.16
CA GLY A 62 -31.07 -42.00 -0.80
C GLY A 62 -29.92 -43.00 -0.71
N PHE A 63 -29.96 -44.09 -1.49
CA PHE A 63 -28.86 -45.07 -1.54
C PHE A 63 -27.59 -44.48 -2.19
N LEU A 64 -27.74 -43.70 -3.27
CA LEU A 64 -26.61 -43.07 -3.98
C LEU A 64 -26.00 -41.88 -3.23
N TYR A 65 -26.77 -41.22 -2.37
CA TYR A 65 -26.37 -40.03 -1.62
C TYR A 65 -25.09 -40.23 -0.79
N GLY A 66 -24.88 -41.43 -0.23
CA GLY A 66 -23.67 -41.72 0.56
C GLY A 66 -22.36 -41.46 -0.20
N GLY A 67 -22.33 -41.81 -1.50
CA GLY A 67 -21.18 -41.56 -2.36
C GLY A 67 -20.99 -40.07 -2.67
N PHE A 68 -22.09 -39.33 -2.84
CA PHE A 68 -22.04 -37.88 -2.99
C PHE A 68 -21.50 -37.20 -1.73
N ALA A 69 -22.03 -37.56 -0.56
CA ALA A 69 -21.63 -36.98 0.72
C ALA A 69 -20.13 -37.18 1.02
N LEU A 70 -19.57 -38.35 0.66
CA LEU A 70 -18.13 -38.59 0.77
C LEU A 70 -17.31 -37.65 -0.11
N ARG A 71 -17.69 -37.48 -1.39
CA ARG A 71 -17.02 -36.56 -2.32
C ARG A 71 -17.14 -35.11 -1.86
N TYR A 72 -18.32 -34.69 -1.39
CA TYR A 72 -18.53 -33.37 -0.80
C TYR A 72 -17.54 -33.12 0.34
N ARG A 73 -17.42 -34.06 1.29
CA ARG A 73 -16.50 -33.93 2.44
C ARG A 73 -15.05 -33.78 1.98
N GLN A 74 -14.61 -34.61 1.04
CA GLN A 74 -13.25 -34.55 0.49
C GLN A 74 -12.98 -33.18 -0.17
N ARG A 75 -13.90 -32.71 -1.01
CA ARG A 75 -13.75 -31.42 -1.70
C ARG A 75 -13.82 -30.23 -0.73
N LYS A 76 -14.68 -30.30 0.29
CA LYS A 76 -14.75 -29.27 1.34
C LYS A 76 -13.45 -29.18 2.12
N GLU A 77 -12.83 -30.32 2.43
CA GLU A 77 -11.55 -30.36 3.12
C GLU A 77 -10.41 -29.79 2.24
N GLN A 78 -10.38 -30.14 0.96
CA GLN A 78 -9.45 -29.53 0.00
C GLN A 78 -9.59 -28.01 -0.07
N LEU A 79 -10.83 -27.50 -0.18
CA LEU A 79 -11.09 -26.06 -0.18
C LEU A 79 -10.64 -25.39 1.12
N ARG A 80 -10.82 -26.03 2.28
CA ARG A 80 -10.32 -25.51 3.56
C ARG A 80 -8.80 -25.41 3.58
N GLN A 81 -8.10 -26.43 3.09
CA GLN A 81 -6.64 -26.42 3.02
C GLN A 81 -6.12 -25.32 2.07
N MET A 82 -6.77 -25.17 0.91
CA MET A 82 -6.45 -24.10 -0.04
C MET A 82 -6.70 -22.71 0.56
N LEU A 83 -7.83 -22.52 1.25
CA LEU A 83 -8.17 -21.28 1.95
C LEU A 83 -7.16 -20.96 3.06
N HIS A 84 -6.73 -21.97 3.81
CA HIS A 84 -5.70 -21.78 4.83
C HIS A 84 -4.38 -21.34 4.18
N GLY A 85 -3.94 -22.02 3.12
CA GLY A 85 -2.72 -21.68 2.40
C GLY A 85 -2.74 -20.26 1.85
N ILE A 86 -3.82 -19.86 1.17
CA ILE A 86 -3.88 -18.52 0.59
C ILE A 86 -3.96 -17.41 1.65
N ARG A 87 -4.59 -17.67 2.81
CA ARG A 87 -4.60 -16.71 3.93
C ARG A 87 -3.20 -16.47 4.49
N VAL A 88 -2.39 -17.52 4.60
CA VAL A 88 -0.99 -17.37 5.00
C VAL A 88 -0.21 -16.53 3.97
N GLU A 89 -0.44 -16.77 2.67
CA GLU A 89 0.16 -15.96 1.60
C GLU A 89 -0.29 -14.49 1.64
N ILE A 90 -1.57 -14.24 1.94
CA ILE A 90 -2.13 -12.88 2.12
C ILE A 90 -1.45 -12.16 3.27
N GLU A 91 -1.28 -12.80 4.43
CA GLU A 91 -0.58 -12.18 5.56
C GLU A 91 0.88 -11.86 5.20
N ALA A 92 1.59 -12.80 4.56
CA ALA A 92 2.94 -12.53 4.08
C ALA A 92 2.99 -11.38 3.04
N ALA A 93 1.98 -11.26 2.18
CA ALA A 93 1.87 -10.16 1.22
C ALA A 93 1.60 -8.82 1.91
N ARG A 94 0.76 -8.79 2.96
CA ARG A 94 0.52 -7.61 3.80
C ARG A 94 1.81 -7.14 4.47
N GLU A 95 2.62 -8.06 4.99
CA GLU A 95 3.92 -7.72 5.57
C GLU A 95 4.88 -7.11 4.53
N ARG A 96 4.95 -7.70 3.32
CA ARG A 96 5.76 -7.15 2.22
C ARG A 96 5.30 -5.76 1.78
N LEU A 97 3.99 -5.53 1.75
CA LEU A 97 3.42 -4.21 1.45
C LEU A 97 3.74 -3.21 2.55
N ALA A 98 3.61 -3.60 3.82
CA ALA A 98 3.96 -2.75 4.95
C ALA A 98 5.46 -2.36 4.94
N GLU A 99 6.33 -3.28 4.57
CA GLU A 99 7.76 -3.00 4.40
C GLU A 99 8.03 -2.02 3.25
N ALA A 100 7.38 -2.20 2.10
CA ALA A 100 7.50 -1.26 0.97
C ALA A 100 7.06 0.17 1.37
N TYR A 101 5.97 0.30 2.14
CA TYR A 101 5.53 1.59 2.68
C TYR A 101 6.56 2.21 3.63
N ARG A 102 7.15 1.42 4.53
CA ARG A 102 8.20 1.92 5.43
C ARG A 102 9.38 2.45 4.64
N GLN A 103 9.83 1.72 3.62
CA GLN A 103 10.94 2.14 2.76
C GLN A 103 10.63 3.44 2.02
N LEU A 104 9.46 3.53 1.37
CA LEU A 104 9.00 4.76 0.74
C LEU A 104 9.02 5.93 1.73
N LYS A 105 8.53 5.72 2.95
CA LYS A 105 8.44 6.76 3.97
C LYS A 105 9.80 7.30 4.38
N VAL A 106 10.81 6.44 4.49
CA VAL A 106 12.19 6.85 4.77
C VAL A 106 12.68 7.83 3.71
N TYR A 107 12.49 7.53 2.42
CA TYR A 107 12.92 8.42 1.34
C TYR A 107 12.19 9.76 1.34
N GLU A 108 10.88 9.75 1.59
CA GLU A 108 10.09 10.98 1.70
C GLU A 108 10.59 11.88 2.84
N GLU A 109 10.87 11.33 4.03
CA GLU A 109 11.35 12.12 5.16
C GLU A 109 12.77 12.67 4.91
N VAL A 110 13.64 11.90 4.27
CA VAL A 110 14.96 12.38 3.84
C VAL A 110 14.83 13.56 2.86
N GLN A 111 13.91 13.47 1.89
CA GLN A 111 13.66 14.53 0.92
C GLN A 111 13.10 15.78 1.59
N LYS A 112 12.12 15.64 2.51
CA LYS A 112 11.58 16.76 3.29
C LYS A 112 12.67 17.45 4.11
N GLY A 113 13.54 16.68 4.77
CA GLY A 113 14.66 17.22 5.53
C GLY A 113 15.68 17.97 4.67
N ARG A 114 15.86 17.59 3.40
CA ARG A 114 16.67 18.35 2.43
C ARG A 114 15.99 19.65 2.04
N ALA A 115 14.72 19.59 1.62
CA ALA A 115 13.96 20.77 1.22
C ALA A 115 13.89 21.83 2.34
N ARG A 116 13.73 21.40 3.60
CA ARG A 116 13.74 22.31 4.76
C ARG A 116 15.08 23.01 4.95
N ARG A 117 16.21 22.29 4.75
CA ARG A 117 17.55 22.88 4.85
C ARG A 117 17.80 23.88 3.73
N GLU A 118 17.46 23.53 2.49
CA GLU A 118 17.60 24.41 1.34
C GLU A 118 16.78 25.70 1.53
N ALA A 119 15.53 25.60 2.00
CA ALA A 119 14.70 26.76 2.31
C ALA A 119 15.26 27.63 3.45
N GLN A 120 15.86 27.02 4.47
CA GLN A 120 16.52 27.75 5.57
C GLN A 120 17.76 28.51 5.07
N GLU A 121 18.58 27.89 4.23
CA GLU A 121 19.76 28.52 3.63
C GLU A 121 19.38 29.67 2.69
N GLU A 122 18.31 29.52 1.92
CA GLU A 122 17.77 30.58 1.06
C GLU A 122 17.25 31.75 1.90
N ALA A 123 16.43 31.49 2.93
CA ALA A 123 15.94 32.52 3.84
C ALA A 123 17.08 33.21 4.63
N GLN A 124 18.16 32.50 4.97
CA GLN A 124 19.34 33.12 5.57
C GLN A 124 20.06 34.05 4.59
N ARG A 125 20.23 33.64 3.34
CA ARG A 125 20.83 34.49 2.29
C ARG A 125 19.99 35.74 2.02
N GLU A 126 18.67 35.59 1.90
CA GLU A 126 17.76 36.72 1.71
C GLU A 126 17.83 37.71 2.88
N ARG A 127 17.87 37.22 4.13
CA ARG A 127 18.05 38.07 5.31
C ARG A 127 19.35 38.86 5.27
N GLN A 128 20.47 38.21 4.96
CA GLN A 128 21.77 38.88 4.86
C GLN A 128 21.77 40.00 3.80
N VAL A 129 21.16 39.74 2.64
CA VAL A 129 21.01 40.76 1.57
C VAL A 129 20.14 41.93 2.04
N MET A 130 19.02 41.66 2.71
CA MET A 130 18.15 42.72 3.25
C MET A 130 18.86 43.56 4.32
N ASP A 131 19.62 42.93 5.21
CA ASP A 131 20.41 43.62 6.23
C ASP A 131 21.48 44.53 5.59
N GLU A 132 22.17 44.05 4.54
CA GLU A 132 23.17 44.84 3.81
C GLU A 132 22.54 46.07 3.12
N ILE A 133 21.37 45.90 2.50
CA ILE A 133 20.60 47.01 1.91
C ILE A 133 20.20 48.01 3.00
N GLY A 134 19.68 47.54 4.13
CA GLY A 134 19.27 48.38 5.26
C GLY A 134 20.44 49.19 5.82
N MET A 135 21.59 48.55 6.05
CA MET A 135 22.81 49.24 6.48
C MET A 135 23.28 50.30 5.48
N THR A 136 23.25 49.97 4.19
CA THR A 136 23.66 50.90 3.12
C THR A 136 22.75 52.13 3.07
N GLN A 137 21.42 51.92 3.16
CA GLN A 137 20.45 53.02 3.22
C GLN A 137 20.65 53.89 4.47
N PHE A 138 20.86 53.27 5.64
CA PHE A 138 21.11 53.99 6.89
C PHE A 138 22.38 54.85 6.81
N ARG A 139 23.48 54.30 6.29
CA ARG A 139 24.74 55.04 6.09
C ARG A 139 24.55 56.22 5.14
N ARG A 140 23.86 56.03 4.02
CA ARG A 140 23.55 57.11 3.06
C ARG A 140 22.71 58.22 3.69
N ARG A 141 21.70 57.87 4.48
CA ARG A 141 20.87 58.84 5.19
C ARG A 141 21.70 59.67 6.18
N ARG A 142 22.53 59.02 7.00
CA ARG A 142 23.42 59.71 7.94
C ARG A 142 24.42 60.65 7.28
N ALA A 143 24.95 60.27 6.11
CA ALA A 143 25.86 61.13 5.35
C ALA A 143 25.16 62.42 4.88
N ARG A 144 23.93 62.32 4.35
CA ARG A 144 23.13 63.48 3.94
C ARG A 144 22.78 64.40 5.12
N GLU A 145 22.36 63.82 6.25
CA GLU A 145 22.04 64.58 7.46
C GLU A 145 23.28 65.30 8.06
N ALA A 146 24.49 64.84 7.74
CA ALA A 146 25.73 65.50 8.14
C ALA A 146 26.19 66.60 7.16
N GLU A 147 25.80 66.51 5.88
CA GLU A 147 26.08 67.55 4.87
C GLU A 147 25.10 68.73 4.95
N GLU A 148 23.90 68.53 5.51
CA GLU A 148 22.88 69.57 5.70
C GLU A 148 23.08 70.40 7.00
N LYS A 149 24.10 70.10 7.81
CA LYS A 149 24.46 70.83 9.04
C LYS A 149 25.73 71.65 8.86
#